data_AF-A0A0F9WJA4-F1
#
_entry.id   AF-A0A0F9WJA4-F1
#
_cell.length_a   1.000
_cell.length_b   1.000
_cell.length_c   1.000
_cell.angle_alpha   90.00
_cell.angle_beta   90.00
_cell.angle_gamma   90.00
#
_symmetry.space_group_name_H-M   'P 1'
#
loop_
_entity.id
_entity.type
_entity.pdbx_description
1 polymer ?
#
loop_
_entity_poly.entity_id
_entity_poly.type
_entity_poly.pdbx_seq_one_letter_code
_entity_poly.pdbx_strand_id
1 'polypeptide(L)'
;MVLTLFKEGGKVLCITLYKTLMDVFRPNYMNKEDAYKILGVTSTANSDLITKRYLDLFNRNYRMNNGSKYLQSKIKNAYEFLSKDFEK
;
A
#
# COMPACT_ATOMS: atom_id res chain seq x y z
N MET A 1 36.64 -23.94 8.41
CA MET A 1 35.18 -24.17 8.30
C MET A 1 34.33 -23.39 9.30
N VAL A 2 34.85 -22.99 10.48
CA VAL A 2 34.06 -22.20 11.47
C VAL A 2 33.86 -20.73 11.04
N LEU A 3 34.87 -20.10 10.41
CA LEU A 3 34.83 -18.70 9.95
C LEU A 3 33.80 -18.44 8.83
N THR A 4 33.53 -19.44 7.99
CA THR A 4 32.51 -19.37 6.93
C THR A 4 31.08 -19.37 7.49
N LEU A 5 30.85 -20.10 8.58
CA LEU A 5 29.55 -20.14 9.28
C LEU A 5 29.20 -18.79 9.92
N PHE A 6 30.17 -18.10 10.51
CA PHE A 6 29.96 -16.76 11.07
C PHE A 6 29.76 -15.69 9.97
N LYS A 7 30.45 -15.81 8.83
CA LYS A 7 30.25 -14.91 7.68
C LYS A 7 28.87 -15.03 7.06
N GLU A 8 28.38 -16.25 6.87
CA GLU A 8 27.04 -16.49 6.33
C GLU A 8 25.95 -16.17 7.37
N GLY A 9 26.12 -16.60 8.62
CA GLY A 9 25.18 -16.32 9.71
C GLY A 9 25.03 -14.83 10.03
N GLY A 10 26.13 -14.07 10.04
CA GLY A 10 26.11 -12.61 10.22
C GLY A 10 25.42 -11.88 9.08
N LYS A 11 25.58 -12.34 7.84
CA LYS A 11 24.85 -11.81 6.68
C LYS A 11 23.35 -11.99 6.83
N VAL A 12 22.91 -13.19 7.21
CA VAL A 12 21.49 -13.49 7.39
C VAL A 12 20.89 -12.64 8.52
N LEU A 13 21.58 -12.50 9.65
CA LEU A 13 21.13 -11.65 10.74
C LEU A 13 20.98 -10.18 10.31
N CYS A 14 21.98 -9.63 9.61
CA CYS A 14 21.95 -8.23 9.16
C CYS A 14 20.81 -7.96 8.17
N ILE A 15 20.56 -8.87 7.22
CA ILE A 15 19.45 -8.74 6.26
C ILE A 15 18.11 -8.76 6.99
N THR A 16 17.97 -9.62 8.00
CA THR A 16 16.72 -9.78 8.74
C THR A 16 16.46 -8.57 9.63
N LEU A 17 17.49 -8.08 10.34
CA LEU A 17 17.41 -6.84 11.13
C LEU A 17 17.08 -5.63 10.25
N TYR A 18 17.71 -5.51 9.08
CA TYR A 18 17.41 -4.43 8.14
C TYR A 18 15.97 -4.49 7.64
N LYS A 19 15.45 -5.68 7.30
CA LYS A 19 14.04 -5.86 6.92
C LYS A 19 13.08 -5.46 8.05
N THR A 20 13.31 -5.96 9.27
CA THR A 20 12.45 -5.66 10.41
C THR A 20 12.47 -4.16 10.75
N LEU A 21 13.65 -3.52 10.70
CA LEU A 21 13.77 -2.09 10.89
C LEU A 21 13.06 -1.32 9.77
N MET A 22 13.20 -1.72 8.51
CA MET A 22 12.49 -1.11 7.39
C MET A 22 10.96 -1.25 7.50
N ASP A 23 10.46 -2.37 8.02
CA ASP A 23 9.02 -2.56 8.25
C ASP A 23 8.51 -1.72 9.43
N VAL A 24 9.29 -1.59 10.52
CA VAL A 24 8.93 -0.76 11.68
C VAL A 24 9.02 0.73 11.37
N PHE A 25 10.04 1.14 10.61
CA PHE A 25 10.26 2.53 10.24
C PHE A 25 9.53 2.94 8.98
N ARG A 26 8.85 2.04 8.25
CA ARG A 26 7.95 2.43 7.16
C ARG A 26 6.80 3.21 7.80
N PRO A 27 6.78 4.54 7.67
CA PRO A 27 5.65 5.31 8.15
C PRO A 27 4.45 4.87 7.31
N ASN A 28 3.23 5.21 7.74
CA ASN A 28 1.94 4.86 7.14
C ASN A 28 1.72 5.40 5.69
N TYR A 29 2.78 5.45 4.87
CA TYR A 29 2.78 5.80 3.46
C TYR A 29 2.07 4.69 2.69
N MET A 30 0.95 5.08 2.09
CA MET A 30 0.29 4.27 1.08
C MET A 30 1.32 3.91 0.00
N ASN A 31 1.49 2.62 -0.29
CA ASN A 31 2.30 2.18 -1.42
C ASN A 31 1.38 1.93 -2.65
N LYS A 32 1.96 1.88 -3.86
CA LYS A 32 1.19 1.70 -5.10
C LYS A 32 0.37 0.41 -5.08
N GLU A 33 0.97 -0.67 -4.59
CA GLU A 33 0.34 -1.99 -4.59
C GLU A 33 -0.89 -2.04 -3.67
N ASP A 34 -0.80 -1.44 -2.49
CA ASP A 34 -1.88 -1.32 -1.53
C ASP A 34 -2.98 -0.40 -2.05
N ALA A 35 -2.62 0.70 -2.72
CA ALA A 35 -3.61 1.58 -3.35
C ALA A 35 -4.40 0.84 -4.45
N TYR A 36 -3.72 0.05 -5.28
CA TYR A 36 -4.36 -0.81 -6.29
C TYR A 36 -5.24 -1.90 -5.66
N LYS A 37 -4.77 -2.54 -4.58
CA LYS A 37 -5.57 -3.53 -3.83
C LYS A 37 -6.81 -2.91 -3.19
N ILE A 38 -6.70 -1.73 -2.57
CA ILE A 38 -7.82 -1.03 -1.94
C ILE A 38 -8.89 -0.65 -2.97
N LEU A 39 -8.49 -0.17 -4.15
CA LEU A 39 -9.44 0.16 -5.24
C LEU A 39 -9.89 -1.07 -6.04
N GLY A 40 -9.25 -2.23 -5.82
CA GLY A 40 -9.49 -3.46 -6.54
C GLY A 40 -9.31 -3.29 -8.05
N VAL A 41 -8.18 -2.70 -8.44
CA VAL A 41 -7.76 -2.45 -9.83
C VAL A 41 -6.33 -2.95 -10.04
N THR A 42 -5.94 -3.15 -11.30
CA THR A 42 -4.58 -3.59 -11.66
C THR A 42 -3.65 -2.40 -11.88
N SER A 43 -2.34 -2.63 -11.88
CA SER A 43 -1.33 -1.61 -12.19
C SER A 43 -1.41 -1.05 -13.62
N THR A 44 -2.15 -1.73 -14.49
CA THR A 44 -2.42 -1.33 -15.87
C THR A 44 -3.73 -0.56 -16.03
N ALA A 45 -4.45 -0.31 -14.94
CA ALA A 45 -5.72 0.42 -14.98
C ALA A 45 -5.51 1.88 -15.41
N ASN A 46 -6.41 2.37 -16.26
CA ASN A 46 -6.42 3.78 -16.65
C ASN A 46 -7.07 4.65 -15.56
N SER A 47 -6.84 5.97 -15.66
CA SER A 47 -7.39 6.97 -14.73
C SER A 47 -8.91 6.91 -14.62
N ASP A 48 -9.63 6.66 -15.73
CA ASP A 48 -11.08 6.55 -15.75
C ASP A 48 -11.60 5.35 -14.94
N LEU A 49 -10.97 4.18 -15.08
CA LEU A 49 -11.34 2.99 -14.32
C LEU A 49 -11.06 3.19 -12.82
N ILE A 50 -9.93 3.81 -12.49
CA ILE A 50 -9.56 4.15 -11.12
C ILE A 50 -10.59 5.08 -10.50
N THR A 51 -10.96 6.15 -11.20
CA THR A 51 -11.99 7.12 -10.76
C THR A 51 -13.35 6.43 -10.58
N LYS A 52 -13.77 5.61 -11.53
CA LYS A 52 -15.03 4.86 -11.45
C LYS A 52 -15.07 3.94 -10.24
N ARG A 53 -13.99 3.22 -9.97
CA ARG A 53 -13.88 2.29 -8.83
C ARG A 53 -13.82 3.03 -7.50
N TYR A 54 -13.11 4.16 -7.45
CA TYR A 54 -13.13 5.06 -6.31
C TYR A 54 -14.55 5.50 -5.95
N LEU A 55 -15.31 6.04 -6.91
CA LEU A 55 -16.68 6.53 -6.66
C LEU A 55 -17.61 5.40 -6.18
N ASP A 56 -17.55 4.23 -6.81
CA ASP A 56 -18.36 3.07 -6.42
C ASP A 56 -18.04 2.63 -4.98
N LEU A 57 -16.77 2.44 -4.63
CA LEU A 57 -16.35 2.02 -3.29
C LEU A 57 -16.62 3.10 -2.23
N PHE A 58 -16.39 4.37 -2.56
CA PHE A 58 -16.59 5.49 -1.66
C PHE A 58 -18.07 5.69 -1.31
N ASN A 59 -18.97 5.54 -2.29
CA ASN A 59 -20.41 5.64 -2.09
C ASN A 59 -20.96 4.44 -1.31
N ARG A 60 -20.49 3.21 -1.59
CA ARG A 60 -20.86 2.02 -0.81
C ARG A 60 -20.45 2.13 0.66
N ASN A 61 -19.31 2.75 0.93
CA ASN A 61 -18.79 2.98 2.27
C ASN A 61 -19.17 4.36 2.85
N TYR A 62 -20.16 5.02 2.27
CA TYR A 62 -20.66 6.29 2.80
C TYR A 62 -21.36 6.07 4.15
N ARG A 63 -21.26 7.06 5.05
CA ARG A 63 -21.81 6.95 6.40
C ARG A 63 -23.32 6.72 6.43
N MET A 64 -24.05 7.24 5.43
CA MET A 64 -25.49 6.99 5.27
C MET A 64 -25.83 5.53 4.91
N ASN A 65 -24.86 4.76 4.45
CA ASN A 65 -24.99 3.34 4.09
C ASN A 65 -24.39 2.40 5.16
N ASN A 66 -24.34 2.83 6.43
CA ASN A 66 -23.60 2.15 7.51
C ASN A 66 -22.11 1.94 7.21
N GLY A 67 -21.53 2.75 6.33
CA GLY A 67 -20.13 2.66 5.95
C GLY A 67 -19.16 3.12 7.02
N SER A 68 -17.96 2.54 7.03
CA SER A 68 -16.90 2.90 7.97
C SER A 68 -16.14 4.13 7.50
N LYS A 69 -16.11 5.18 8.35
CA LYS A 69 -15.29 6.39 8.11
C LYS A 69 -13.81 6.05 7.90
N TYR A 70 -13.31 5.02 8.58
CA TYR A 70 -11.94 4.54 8.40
C TYR A 70 -11.73 3.96 6.99
N LEU A 71 -12.63 3.10 6.51
CA LEU A 71 -12.56 2.53 5.17
C LEU A 71 -12.68 3.62 4.10
N GLN A 72 -13.62 4.55 4.27
CA GLN A 72 -13.80 5.69 3.37
C GLN A 72 -12.53 6.55 3.28
N SER A 73 -11.86 6.80 4.41
CA SER A 73 -10.58 7.50 4.46
C SER A 73 -9.47 6.74 3.72
N LYS A 74 -9.38 5.41 3.91
CA LYS A 74 -8.41 4.57 3.18
C LYS A 74 -8.66 4.55 1.67
N ILE A 75 -9.91 4.48 1.23
CA ILE A 75 -10.31 4.55 -0.18
C ILE A 75 -9.92 5.90 -0.79
N LYS A 76 -10.19 7.01 -0.08
CA LYS A 76 -9.78 8.36 -0.52
C LYS A 76 -8.27 8.49 -0.65
N ASN A 77 -7.51 8.06 0.36
CA ASN A 77 -6.05 8.12 0.35
C ASN A 77 -5.46 7.28 -0.79
N ALA A 78 -6.06 6.14 -1.12
CA ALA A 78 -5.62 5.29 -2.23
C ALA A 78 -5.82 5.99 -3.58
N TYR A 79 -6.97 6.63 -3.77
CA TYR A 79 -7.24 7.42 -4.98
C TYR A 79 -6.30 8.61 -5.12
N GLU A 80 -6.14 9.44 -4.08
CA GLU A 80 -5.23 10.60 -4.10
C GLU A 80 -3.77 10.21 -4.36
N PHE A 81 -3.37 9.04 -3.87
CA PHE A 81 -2.02 8.54 -4.11
C PHE A 81 -1.81 8.15 -5.57
N LEU A 82 -2.77 7.45 -6.19
CA LEU A 82 -2.68 7.05 -7.59
C LEU A 82 -2.90 8.22 -8.55
N SER A 83 -3.78 9.18 -8.21
CA SER A 83 -4.06 10.34 -9.06
C SER A 83 -2.83 11.24 -9.26
N LYS A 84 -2.01 11.40 -8.22
CA LYS A 84 -0.74 12.18 -8.29
C LYS A 84 0.28 11.58 -9.25
N ASP A 85 0.21 10.27 -9.52
CA ASP A 85 1.09 9.61 -10.48
C ASP A 85 0.68 9.87 -11.94
N PHE A 86 -0.59 10.21 -12.20
CA PHE A 86 -1.07 10.53 -13.55
C PHE A 86 -0.83 11.98 -13.97
N GLU A 87 -0.59 12.88 -13.01
CA GLU A 87 -0.30 14.30 -13.26
C GLU A 87 1.20 14.58 -13.52
N LYS A 88 2.05 13.56 -13.49
CA LYS A 88 3.50 13.64 -13.69
C LYS A 88 3.92 13.17 -15.09
#